data_AF-A0A971TMJ7-F1
#
_entry.id   AF-A0A971TMJ7-F1
#
_cell.length_a   1.000
_cell.length_b   1.000
_cell.length_c   1.000
_cell.angle_alpha   90.00
_cell.angle_beta   90.00
_cell.angle_gamma   90.00
#
_symmetry.space_group_name_H-M   'P 1'
#
loop_
_entity.id
_entity.type
_entity.pdbx_description
1 polymer ?
#
loop_
_entity_poly.entity_id
_entity_poly.type
_entity_poly.pdbx_seq_one_letter_code
_entity_poly.pdbx_strand_id
1 'polypeptide(L)'
;MPKFSLRRYDIQAVVSTIVSFVSLGALLVLGGLLARNINWADKVIVYGNRKYELLIQLLAALTGLLALTGFGFGANSAGQRRNEKAGLSWVGFFIGAGVLCLTVIVVFLFRARKEFVG
;
A
#
# COMPACT_ATOMS: atom_id res chain seq x y z
N MET A 1 -7.61 5.78 -32.03
CA MET A 1 -7.01 5.33 -30.74
C MET A 1 -8.10 5.25 -29.69
N PRO A 2 -8.30 4.12 -28.99
CA PRO A 2 -9.29 4.06 -27.92
C PRO A 2 -8.94 5.06 -26.81
N LYS A 3 -9.88 5.93 -26.44
CA LYS A 3 -9.69 6.92 -25.38
C LYS A 3 -9.49 6.21 -24.04
N PHE A 4 -8.40 6.55 -23.32
CA PHE A 4 -8.19 6.11 -21.94
C PHE A 4 -9.40 6.55 -21.09
N SER A 5 -10.06 5.60 -20.44
CA SER A 5 -11.24 5.87 -19.62
C SER A 5 -11.30 4.88 -18.48
N LEU A 6 -11.25 5.40 -17.26
CA LEU A 6 -11.42 4.61 -16.04
C LEU A 6 -12.83 4.02 -15.91
N ARG A 7 -13.77 4.33 -16.81
CA ARG A 7 -15.07 3.64 -16.89
C ARG A 7 -14.97 2.25 -17.53
N ARG A 8 -13.88 1.95 -18.24
CA ARG A 8 -13.67 0.64 -18.88
C ARG A 8 -13.04 -0.33 -17.88
N TYR A 9 -13.65 -1.49 -17.71
CA TYR A 9 -13.20 -2.49 -16.74
C TYR A 9 -11.81 -3.06 -17.08
N ASP A 10 -11.46 -3.20 -18.35
CA ASP A 10 -10.11 -3.67 -18.74
C ASP A 10 -9.01 -2.67 -18.34
N ILE A 11 -9.32 -1.37 -18.40
CA ILE A 11 -8.40 -0.30 -17.98
C ILE A 11 -8.32 -0.29 -16.46
N GLN A 12 -9.44 -0.44 -15.75
CA GLN A 12 -9.44 -0.59 -14.30
C GLN A 12 -8.61 -1.79 -13.84
N ALA A 13 -8.68 -2.92 -14.55
CA ALA A 13 -7.88 -4.11 -14.26
C ALA A 13 -6.38 -3.81 -14.35
N VAL A 14 -5.95 -3.17 -15.45
CA VAL A 14 -4.53 -2.80 -15.64
C VAL A 14 -4.07 -1.78 -14.61
N VAL A 15 -4.85 -0.72 -14.38
CA VAL A 15 -4.53 0.31 -13.38
C VAL A 15 -4.48 -0.29 -11.99
N SER A 16 -5.44 -1.15 -11.63
CA SER A 16 -5.48 -1.88 -10.37
C SER A 16 -4.19 -2.68 -10.16
N THR A 17 -3.77 -3.48 -11.14
CA THR A 17 -2.54 -4.27 -11.05
C THR A 17 -1.31 -3.38 -10.87
N ILE A 18 -1.13 -2.36 -11.71
CA ILE A 18 0.05 -1.47 -11.66
C ILE A 18 0.11 -0.76 -10.30
N VAL A 19 -0.99 -0.12 -9.88
CA VAL A 19 -1.04 0.63 -8.63
C VAL A 19 -0.82 -0.30 -7.43
N SER A 20 -1.32 -1.53 -7.47
CA SER A 20 -1.08 -2.52 -6.41
C SER A 20 0.39 -2.90 -6.30
N PHE A 21 1.10 -3.13 -7.41
CA PHE A 21 2.55 -3.38 -7.38
C PHE A 21 3.35 -2.16 -6.91
N VAL A 22 2.97 -0.94 -7.32
CA VAL A 22 3.60 0.29 -6.80
C VAL A 22 3.38 0.41 -5.30
N SER A 23 2.17 0.10 -4.80
CA SER A 23 1.88 0.10 -3.36
C SER A 23 2.71 -0.94 -2.61
N LEU A 24 2.93 -2.12 -3.18
CA LEU A 24 3.82 -3.14 -2.61
C LEU A 24 5.25 -2.63 -2.49
N GLY A 25 5.80 -1.99 -3.54
CA GLY A 25 7.11 -1.37 -3.49
C GLY A 25 7.22 -0.31 -2.38
N ALA A 26 6.20 0.55 -2.25
CA ALA A 26 6.14 1.55 -1.18
C ALA A 26 6.09 0.93 0.22
N LEU A 27 5.34 -0.17 0.40
CA LEU A 27 5.30 -0.94 1.65
C LEU A 27 6.67 -1.52 2.01
N LEU A 28 7.42 -2.05 1.03
CA LEU A 28 8.77 -2.57 1.27
C LEU A 28 9.73 -1.47 1.72
N VAL A 29 9.65 -0.28 1.13
CA VAL A 29 10.44 0.88 1.56
C VAL A 29 10.06 1.29 2.98
N LEU A 30 8.76 1.37 3.29
CA LEU A 30 8.26 1.67 4.63
C LEU A 30 8.76 0.66 5.66
N GLY A 31 8.64 -0.64 5.36
CA GLY A 31 9.13 -1.72 6.23
C GLY A 31 10.64 -1.66 6.44
N GLY A 32 11.41 -1.37 5.38
CA GLY A 32 12.85 -1.21 5.45
C GLY A 32 13.29 -0.01 6.30
N LEU A 33 12.56 1.11 6.23
CA LEU A 33 12.80 2.26 7.10
C LEU A 33 12.57 1.92 8.57
N LEU A 34 11.46 1.25 8.89
CA LEU A 34 11.14 0.84 10.25
C LEU A 34 12.17 -0.16 10.78
N ALA A 35 12.48 -1.20 10.02
CA ALA A 35 13.43 -2.24 10.42
C ALA A 35 14.80 -1.70 10.81
N ARG A 36 15.27 -0.63 10.15
CA ARG A 36 16.55 0.04 10.48
C ARG A 36 16.54 0.75 11.83
N ASN A 37 15.37 1.10 12.35
CA ASN A 37 15.20 1.88 13.58
C ASN A 37 14.59 1.05 14.72
N ILE A 38 14.41 -0.26 14.52
CA ILE A 38 13.96 -1.17 15.58
C ILE A 38 15.15 -1.49 16.49
N ASN A 39 15.02 -1.15 17.77
CA ASN A 39 15.82 -1.76 18.81
C ASN A 39 15.15 -3.09 19.20
N TRP A 40 15.76 -4.21 18.79
CA TRP A 40 15.21 -5.54 18.99
C TRP A 40 15.21 -6.01 20.46
N ALA A 41 16.08 -5.43 21.30
CA ALA A 41 16.10 -5.76 22.73
C ALA A 41 14.85 -5.22 23.42
N ASP A 42 14.56 -3.94 23.18
CA ASP A 42 13.46 -3.22 23.84
C ASP A 42 12.14 -3.30 23.05
N LYS A 43 12.17 -3.83 21.82
CA LYS A 43 11.04 -3.93 20.87
C LYS A 43 10.38 -2.57 20.58
N VAL A 44 11.20 -1.54 20.51
CA VAL A 44 10.80 -0.14 20.27
C VAL A 44 11.42 0.37 18.98
N ILE A 45 10.73 1.33 18.36
CA ILE A 45 11.19 2.00 17.14
C ILE A 45 11.73 3.36 17.56
N VAL A 46 13.05 3.49 17.61
CA VAL A 46 13.75 4.65 18.15
C VAL A 46 13.97 5.68 17.05
N TYR A 47 13.62 6.94 17.30
CA TYR A 47 13.89 8.03 16.37
C TYR A 47 14.22 9.32 17.14
N GLY A 48 15.28 10.01 16.73
CA GLY A 48 15.70 11.29 17.34
C GLY A 48 15.20 12.53 16.61
N ASN A 49 14.40 12.36 15.55
CA ASN A 49 13.95 13.48 14.73
C ASN A 49 12.47 13.36 14.39
N ARG A 50 11.65 14.34 14.82
CA ARG A 50 10.21 14.39 14.51
C ARG A 50 9.91 14.40 13.00
N LYS A 51 10.85 14.86 12.16
CA LYS A 51 10.71 14.80 10.69
C LYS A 51 10.66 13.35 10.19
N TYR A 52 11.35 12.43 10.86
CA TYR A 52 11.35 11.01 10.51
C TYR A 52 9.99 10.37 10.80
N GLU A 53 9.39 10.70 11.94
CA GLU A 53 8.03 10.28 12.27
C GLU A 53 7.02 10.76 11.22
N LEU A 54 7.07 12.04 10.85
CA LEU A 54 6.20 12.61 9.82
C LEU A 54 6.38 11.90 8.47
N LEU A 55 7.63 11.62 8.09
CA LEU A 55 7.94 10.90 6.86
C LEU A 55 7.31 9.51 6.83
N ILE A 56 7.42 8.74 7.93
CA ILE A 56 6.79 7.41 8.05
C ILE A 56 5.28 7.52 7.88
N GLN A 57 4.64 8.49 8.55
CA GLN A 57 3.18 8.66 8.47
C GLN A 57 2.73 9.04 7.05
N LEU A 58 3.44 9.94 6.38
CA LEU A 58 3.15 10.34 5.00
C LEU A 58 3.34 9.18 4.02
N LEU A 59 4.44 8.42 4.17
CA LEU A 59 4.70 7.26 3.32
C LEU A 59 3.67 6.14 3.54
N ALA A 60 3.26 5.90 4.79
CA ALA A 60 2.21 4.95 5.10
C ALA A 60 0.85 5.39 4.54
N ALA A 61 0.50 6.68 4.64
CA ALA A 61 -0.73 7.21 4.06
C ALA A 61 -0.73 7.06 2.52
N LEU A 62 0.38 7.40 1.86
CA LEU A 62 0.53 7.22 0.41
C LEU A 62 0.42 5.74 0.02
N THR A 63 1.10 4.86 0.74
CA THR A 63 1.04 3.41 0.52
C THR A 63 -0.40 2.89 0.65
N GLY A 64 -1.10 3.31 1.70
CA GLY A 64 -2.49 2.94 1.95
C GLY A 64 -3.44 3.45 0.86
N LEU A 65 -3.28 4.69 0.39
CA LEU A 65 -4.09 5.26 -0.70
C LEU A 65 -3.88 4.52 -2.02
N LEU A 66 -2.64 4.17 -2.35
CA LEU A 66 -2.33 3.37 -3.54
C LEU A 66 -2.93 1.97 -3.41
N ALA A 67 -2.72 1.30 -2.28
CA ALA A 67 -3.25 -0.03 -2.02
C ALA A 67 -4.79 -0.07 -2.07
N LEU A 68 -5.46 0.94 -1.51
CA LEU A 68 -6.91 1.10 -1.56
C LEU A 68 -7.42 1.31 -2.98
N THR A 69 -6.69 2.09 -3.79
CA THR A 69 -7.03 2.31 -5.22
C THR A 69 -6.88 1.02 -6.02
N GLY A 70 -5.77 0.30 -5.80
CA GLY A 70 -5.52 -1.01 -6.40
C GLY A 70 -6.62 -2.02 -6.05
N PHE A 71 -6.93 -2.14 -4.76
CA PHE A 71 -8.01 -2.96 -4.23
C PHE A 71 -9.38 -2.58 -4.84
N GLY A 72 -9.75 -1.30 -4.81
CA GLY A 72 -11.05 -0.82 -5.24
C GLY A 72 -11.31 -1.05 -6.73
N PHE A 73 -10.33 -0.71 -7.59
CA PHE A 73 -10.45 -0.99 -9.03
C PHE A 73 -10.39 -2.49 -9.35
N GLY A 74 -9.64 -3.27 -8.57
CA GLY A 74 -9.60 -4.73 -8.70
C GLY A 74 -10.96 -5.35 -8.38
N ALA A 75 -11.53 -5.00 -7.22
CA ALA A 75 -12.85 -5.45 -6.79
C ALA A 75 -13.94 -5.07 -7.78
N ASN A 76 -13.93 -3.82 -8.26
CA ASN A 76 -14.96 -3.31 -9.15
C ASN A 76 -14.94 -3.96 -10.54
N SER A 77 -13.76 -4.41 -11.01
CA SER A 77 -13.59 -4.98 -12.35
C SER A 77 -13.61 -6.52 -12.38
N ALA A 78 -13.26 -7.22 -11.29
CA ALA A 78 -13.06 -8.67 -11.28
C ALA A 78 -14.31 -9.52 -11.64
N GLY A 79 -15.51 -9.03 -11.31
CA GLY A 79 -16.77 -9.75 -11.56
C GLY A 79 -17.49 -9.35 -12.85
N GLN A 80 -16.92 -8.46 -13.65
CA GLN A 80 -17.63 -7.84 -14.77
C GLN A 80 -17.51 -8.69 -16.03
N ARG A 81 -18.65 -9.07 -16.63
CA ARG A 81 -18.70 -9.89 -17.87
C ARG A 81 -17.98 -9.27 -19.06
N ARG A 82 -17.83 -7.94 -19.08
CA ARG A 82 -17.15 -7.17 -20.14
C ARG A 82 -15.66 -6.93 -19.85
N ASN A 83 -15.10 -7.57 -18.83
CA ASN A 83 -13.69 -7.49 -18.51
C ASN A 83 -12.97 -8.71 -19.09
N GLU A 84 -12.24 -8.49 -20.18
CA GLU A 84 -11.41 -9.52 -20.80
C GLU A 84 -10.16 -9.82 -19.96
N LYS A 85 -9.86 -8.97 -18.98
CA LYS A 85 -8.68 -9.02 -18.10
C LYS A 85 -9.03 -9.35 -16.65
N ALA A 86 -10.07 -10.14 -16.41
CA ALA A 86 -10.52 -10.51 -15.07
C ALA A 86 -9.41 -11.10 -14.18
N GLY A 87 -8.47 -11.86 -14.75
CA GLY A 87 -7.30 -12.35 -14.01
C GLY A 87 -6.44 -11.23 -13.42
N LEU A 88 -6.19 -10.15 -14.17
CA LEU A 88 -5.43 -9.00 -13.68
C LEU A 88 -6.19 -8.23 -12.59
N SER A 89 -7.52 -8.16 -12.69
CA SER A 89 -8.36 -7.58 -11.64
C SER A 89 -8.22 -8.32 -10.31
N TRP A 90 -8.20 -9.65 -10.33
CA TRP A 90 -7.96 -10.45 -9.12
C TRP A 90 -6.56 -10.25 -8.55
N VAL A 91 -5.54 -10.20 -9.40
CA VAL A 91 -4.16 -9.91 -8.98
C VAL A 91 -4.09 -8.56 -8.28
N GLY A 92 -4.63 -7.51 -8.90
CA GLY A 92 -4.66 -6.18 -8.30
C GLY A 92 -5.51 -6.12 -7.03
N PHE A 93 -6.65 -6.82 -6.98
CA PHE A 93 -7.47 -6.94 -5.79
C PHE A 93 -6.71 -7.54 -4.61
N PHE A 94 -6.11 -8.72 -4.78
CA PHE A 94 -5.45 -9.43 -3.67
C PHE A 94 -4.16 -8.75 -3.23
N ILE A 95 -3.33 -8.25 -4.16
CA ILE A 95 -2.13 -7.50 -3.82
C ILE A 95 -2.51 -6.21 -3.10
N GLY A 96 -3.48 -5.45 -3.64
CA GLY A 96 -3.98 -4.22 -3.02
C GLY A 96 -4.54 -4.46 -1.62
N ALA A 97 -5.38 -5.48 -1.44
CA ALA A 97 -5.91 -5.87 -0.12
C ALA A 97 -4.80 -6.26 0.85
N GLY A 98 -3.85 -7.10 0.43
CA GLY A 98 -2.73 -7.55 1.26
C GLY A 98 -1.86 -6.38 1.70
N VAL A 99 -1.49 -5.51 0.78
CA VAL A 99 -0.70 -4.31 1.09
C VAL A 99 -1.47 -3.38 2.02
N LEU A 100 -2.77 -3.18 1.80
CA LEU A 100 -3.60 -2.33 2.66
C LEU A 100 -3.64 -2.86 4.09
N CYS A 101 -3.89 -4.16 4.28
CA CYS A 101 -3.87 -4.82 5.59
C CYS A 101 -2.51 -4.69 6.28
N LEU A 102 -1.42 -4.99 5.56
CA LEU A 102 -0.06 -4.87 6.10
C LEU A 102 0.29 -3.41 6.45
N THR A 103 -0.15 -2.44 5.65
CA THR A 103 0.04 -1.01 5.94
C THR A 103 -0.64 -0.63 7.25
N VAL A 104 -1.87 -1.08 7.49
CA VAL A 104 -2.58 -0.84 8.75
C VAL A 104 -1.84 -1.45 9.94
N ILE A 105 -1.39 -2.70 9.81
CA ILE A 105 -0.61 -3.39 10.86
C ILE A 105 0.68 -2.62 11.16
N VAL A 106 1.42 -2.22 10.12
CA VAL A 106 2.67 -1.47 10.25
C VAL A 106 2.45 -0.13 10.94
N VAL A 107 1.42 0.63 10.55
CA VAL A 107 1.08 1.90 11.19
C VAL A 107 0.72 1.70 12.65
N PHE A 108 -0.08 0.67 12.96
CA PHE A 108 -0.44 0.33 14.33
C PHE A 108 0.81 0.01 15.17
N LEU A 109 1.68 -0.87 14.68
CA LEU A 109 2.92 -1.24 15.35
C LEU A 109 3.83 -0.02 15.56
N PHE A 110 3.98 0.82 14.54
CA PHE A 110 4.74 2.07 14.66
C PHE A 110 4.16 2.96 15.74
N ARG A 111 2.85 3.25 15.74
CA ARG A 111 2.24 4.11 16.75
C ARG A 111 2.30 3.53 18.16
N ALA A 112 2.23 2.20 18.30
CA ALA A 112 2.27 1.52 19.59
C ALA A 112 3.69 1.39 20.18
N ARG A 113 4.73 1.39 19.33
CA ARG A 113 6.12 1.10 19.73
C ARG A 113 7.12 2.23 19.45
N LYS A 114 6.68 3.36 18.90
CA LYS A 114 7.57 4.49 18.61
C LYS A 114 8.06 5.13 19.90
N GLU A 115 9.36 5.39 19.99
CA GLU A 115 9.99 6.14 21.08
C GLU A 115 10.86 7.25 20.52
N PHE A 116 10.61 8.47 21.01
CA PHE A 116 11.38 9.65 20.63
C PHE A 116 12.56 9.80 21.59
N VAL A 117 13.78 9.80 21.04
CA VAL A 117 15.01 10.02 21.81
C VAL A 117 15.67 11.28 21.26
N GLY A 118 15.26 12.43 21.79
CA GLY A 118 15.76 13.74 21.39
C GLY A 118 15.51 14.80 22.45
#